data_AF-A0A7S2GUJ7-F1
#
_entry.id   AF-A0A7S2GUJ7-F1
#
_cell.length_a   1.000
_cell.length_b   1.000
_cell.length_c   1.000
_cell.angle_alpha   90.00
_cell.angle_beta   90.00
_cell.angle_gamma   90.00
#
_symmetry.space_group_name_H-M   'P 1'
#
loop_
_entity.id
_entity.type
_entity.pdbx_description
1 polymer ?
#
loop_
_entity_poly.entity_id
_entity_poly.type
_entity_poly.pdbx_seq_one_letter_code
_entity_poly.pdbx_strand_id
1 'polypeptide(L)'
;SDKTMSSNQTETSNVIIIVLSIIVTACFFSTWIVDYSSAVFGSRMVATVFSMSSKLYWGGFLWAFFGVACGAGDHTTEFYLMTGLGDCCGVLVGNAFYSAARRIKALDHTEKTFALFIEDMEGGLLLASAAFCSGTIWQMAVNISISSPFLVCCTVTMALCSAGFFVGCCVFRYLYSACGLRLLASKGGSTVFKDFQIAVSVGGGSFGFVFTVETTGNFLRGLFGYNSETPIFLASAKAGLSVGLGFLIVQMIQNLLVPEGEAWTDVVQVPVPGSTDLRTPLLPEEQQGE
;
A
#
# COMPACT_ATOMS: atom_id res chain seq x y z
N SER A 1 1.68 -29.19 32.02
CA SER A 1 1.34 -27.77 32.26
C SER A 1 1.58 -26.92 31.02
N ASP A 2 2.69 -27.12 30.29
CA ASP A 2 3.07 -26.21 29.18
C ASP A 2 2.21 -26.29 27.92
N LYS A 3 1.66 -27.46 27.58
CA LYS A 3 0.76 -27.60 26.39
C LYS A 3 -0.52 -26.76 26.52
N THR A 4 -1.04 -26.61 27.74
CA THR A 4 -2.26 -25.83 28.00
C THR A 4 -2.04 -24.32 27.88
N MET A 5 -0.85 -23.78 28.23
CA MET A 5 -0.56 -22.35 28.04
C MET A 5 -0.40 -21.98 26.56
N SER A 6 0.24 -22.84 25.76
CA SER A 6 0.45 -22.60 24.33
C SER A 6 -0.87 -22.54 23.53
N SER A 7 -1.87 -23.34 23.91
CA SER A 7 -3.18 -23.36 23.24
C SER A 7 -3.92 -22.04 23.44
N ASN A 8 -3.99 -21.55 24.67
CA ASN A 8 -4.74 -20.34 25.02
C ASN A 8 -4.15 -19.07 24.37
N GLN A 9 -2.82 -19.01 24.22
CA GLN A 9 -2.15 -17.87 23.58
C GLN A 9 -2.47 -17.79 22.08
N THR A 10 -2.60 -18.96 21.42
CA THR A 10 -2.91 -19.04 19.98
C THR A 10 -4.35 -18.59 19.71
N GLU A 11 -5.31 -19.04 20.52
CA GLU A 11 -6.72 -18.64 20.39
C GLU A 11 -6.90 -17.14 20.60
N THR A 12 -6.28 -16.58 21.65
CA THR A 12 -6.35 -15.15 21.95
C THR A 12 -5.79 -14.30 20.79
N SER A 13 -4.66 -14.72 20.23
CA SER A 13 -4.03 -14.01 19.09
C SER A 13 -4.90 -14.06 17.84
N ASN A 14 -5.55 -15.19 17.56
CA ASN A 14 -6.46 -15.31 16.42
C ASN A 14 -7.70 -14.42 16.57
N VAL A 15 -8.29 -14.35 17.76
CA VAL A 15 -9.42 -13.44 18.05
C VAL A 15 -9.01 -11.98 17.85
N ILE A 16 -7.85 -11.58 18.36
CA ILE A 16 -7.31 -10.21 18.18
C ILE A 16 -7.17 -9.89 16.69
N ILE A 17 -6.60 -10.80 15.88
CA ILE A 17 -6.42 -10.60 14.44
C ILE A 17 -7.75 -10.48 13.69
N ILE A 18 -8.74 -11.32 14.02
CA ILE A 18 -10.07 -11.23 13.42
C ILE A 18 -10.71 -9.88 13.76
N VAL A 19 -10.64 -9.47 15.04
CA VAL A 19 -11.14 -8.18 15.49
C VAL A 19 -10.41 -7.03 14.80
N LEU A 20 -9.08 -7.08 14.68
CA LEU A 20 -8.31 -6.07 13.96
C LEU A 20 -8.64 -6.04 12.48
N SER A 21 -8.88 -7.19 11.83
CA SER A 21 -9.30 -7.23 10.42
C SER A 21 -10.68 -6.61 10.24
N ILE A 22 -11.61 -6.89 11.16
CA ILE A 22 -12.92 -6.26 11.21
C ILE A 22 -12.77 -4.76 11.47
N ILE A 23 -11.92 -4.34 12.41
CA ILE A 23 -11.66 -2.92 12.70
C ILE A 23 -11.03 -2.23 11.50
N VAL A 24 -10.05 -2.83 10.81
CA VAL A 24 -9.45 -2.23 9.61
C VAL A 24 -10.48 -2.11 8.50
N THR A 25 -11.33 -3.13 8.33
CA THR A 25 -12.46 -3.08 7.39
C THR A 25 -13.50 -2.03 7.82
N ALA A 26 -13.78 -1.91 9.12
CA ALA A 26 -14.73 -0.96 9.66
C ALA A 26 -14.18 0.47 9.64
N CYS A 27 -12.89 0.67 9.89
CA CYS A 27 -12.14 1.92 9.70
C CYS A 27 -12.12 2.30 8.23
N PHE A 28 -11.94 1.32 7.34
CA PHE A 28 -12.16 1.51 5.91
C PHE A 28 -13.57 2.02 5.63
N PHE A 29 -14.59 1.73 6.46
CA PHE A 29 -15.98 2.23 6.37
C PHE A 29 -16.33 3.42 7.30
N SER A 30 -15.47 3.80 8.27
CA SER A 30 -15.80 4.79 9.33
C SER A 30 -14.97 6.06 9.28
N THR A 31 -13.81 6.07 8.61
CA THR A 31 -13.11 7.31 8.19
C THR A 31 -13.95 8.17 7.22
N TRP A 32 -15.18 7.74 6.95
CA TRP A 32 -16.23 8.32 6.13
C TRP A 32 -16.92 9.54 6.75
N ILE A 33 -16.59 9.87 8.00
CA ILE A 33 -17.29 10.85 8.84
C ILE A 33 -16.39 12.03 9.28
N VAL A 34 -15.08 11.98 9.06
CA VAL A 34 -14.17 13.02 9.58
C VAL A 34 -14.14 14.24 8.65
N ASP A 35 -14.76 15.33 9.09
CA ASP A 35 -14.53 16.66 8.53
C ASP A 35 -13.07 17.09 8.78
N TYR A 36 -12.39 17.50 7.70
CA TYR A 36 -10.97 17.83 7.71
C TYR A 36 -10.70 19.07 8.58
N SER A 37 -10.22 18.88 9.82
CA SER A 37 -9.61 19.98 10.55
C SER A 37 -8.31 20.39 9.85
N SER A 38 -8.05 21.69 9.77
CA SER A 38 -7.03 22.39 8.97
C SER A 38 -5.55 22.04 9.23
N ALA A 39 -5.23 20.97 9.97
CA ALA A 39 -3.86 20.52 10.19
C ALA A 39 -3.40 19.57 9.08
N VAL A 40 -2.39 19.99 8.32
CA VAL A 40 -1.74 19.24 7.22
C VAL A 40 -1.43 17.80 7.61
N PHE A 41 -0.87 17.59 8.80
CA PHE A 41 -0.56 16.26 9.32
C PHE A 41 -1.81 15.37 9.43
N GLY A 42 -2.94 15.92 9.88
CA GLY A 42 -4.21 15.17 9.97
C GLY A 42 -4.68 14.70 8.61
N SER A 43 -4.64 15.56 7.59
CA SER A 43 -4.99 15.22 6.20
C SER A 43 -4.09 14.11 5.64
N ARG A 44 -2.78 14.20 5.88
CA ARG A 44 -1.81 13.15 5.49
C ARG A 44 -2.08 11.81 6.17
N MET A 45 -2.41 11.80 7.46
CA MET A 45 -2.75 10.58 8.19
C MET A 45 -4.02 9.93 7.65
N VAL A 46 -5.01 10.74 7.28
CA VAL A 46 -6.23 10.25 6.62
C VAL A 46 -5.89 9.60 5.26
N ALA A 47 -5.10 10.27 4.41
CA ALA A 47 -4.64 9.70 3.13
C ALA A 47 -3.82 8.41 3.34
N THR A 48 -3.04 8.34 4.41
CA THR A 48 -2.25 7.15 4.80
C THR A 48 -3.17 5.99 5.18
N VAL A 49 -4.15 6.19 6.06
CA VAL A 49 -5.11 5.16 6.46
C VAL A 49 -5.94 4.70 5.27
N PHE A 50 -6.32 5.61 4.38
CA PHE A 50 -7.01 5.26 3.14
C PHE A 50 -6.15 4.39 2.23
N SER A 51 -4.88 4.75 2.02
CA SER A 51 -3.97 3.95 1.20
C SER A 51 -3.73 2.57 1.82
N MET A 52 -3.53 2.51 3.14
CA MET A 52 -3.36 1.26 3.88
C MET A 52 -4.55 0.32 3.66
N SER A 53 -5.77 0.82 3.89
CA SER A 53 -6.98 0.00 3.91
C SER A 53 -7.54 -0.30 2.51
N SER A 54 -7.38 0.62 1.55
CA SER A 54 -7.83 0.43 0.16
C SER A 54 -6.84 -0.33 -0.71
N LYS A 55 -5.55 -0.40 -0.36
CA LYS A 55 -4.54 -1.00 -1.26
C LYS A 55 -3.68 -2.01 -0.53
N LEU A 56 -2.91 -1.57 0.46
CA LEU A 56 -1.85 -2.37 1.07
C LEU A 56 -2.39 -3.62 1.81
N TYR A 57 -3.48 -3.48 2.55
CA TYR A 57 -4.12 -4.62 3.20
C TYR A 57 -4.53 -5.70 2.18
N TRP A 58 -5.19 -5.29 1.10
CA TRP A 58 -5.65 -6.21 0.06
C TRP A 58 -4.49 -6.79 -0.76
N GLY A 59 -3.44 -6.01 -1.01
CA GLY A 59 -2.20 -6.47 -1.62
C GLY A 59 -1.57 -7.61 -0.82
N GLY A 60 -1.31 -7.41 0.48
CA GLY A 60 -0.78 -8.45 1.35
C GLY A 60 -1.72 -9.67 1.50
N PHE A 61 -3.03 -9.42 1.57
CA PHE A 61 -4.03 -10.48 1.64
C PHE A 61 -4.01 -11.38 0.40
N LEU A 62 -4.12 -10.80 -0.80
CA LEU A 62 -4.15 -11.58 -2.02
C LEU A 62 -2.78 -12.12 -2.43
N TRP A 63 -1.68 -11.49 -2.03
CA TRP A 63 -0.34 -12.06 -2.14
C TRP A 63 -0.29 -13.43 -1.46
N ALA A 64 -0.71 -13.50 -0.18
CA ALA A 64 -0.68 -14.74 0.60
C ALA A 64 -1.70 -15.75 0.07
N PHE A 65 -2.90 -15.30 -0.29
CA PHE A 65 -3.93 -16.17 -0.86
C PHE A 65 -3.44 -16.84 -2.14
N PHE A 66 -2.88 -16.09 -3.09
CA PHE A 66 -2.39 -16.62 -4.36
C PHE A 66 -1.16 -17.52 -4.16
N GLY A 67 -0.25 -17.15 -3.25
CA GLY A 67 0.91 -17.97 -2.90
C GLY A 67 0.50 -19.35 -2.38
N VAL A 68 -0.47 -19.42 -1.47
CA VAL A 68 -0.98 -20.72 -0.98
C VAL A 68 -1.78 -21.45 -2.06
N ALA A 69 -2.63 -20.74 -2.80
CA ALA A 69 -3.52 -21.34 -3.80
C ALA A 69 -2.77 -21.93 -5.01
N CYS A 70 -1.59 -21.41 -5.36
CA CYS A 70 -0.81 -21.96 -6.47
C CYS A 70 -0.19 -23.34 -6.15
N GLY A 71 -0.01 -23.68 -4.87
CA GLY A 71 0.56 -24.96 -4.45
C GLY A 71 2.03 -25.17 -4.84
N ALA A 72 2.70 -24.16 -5.39
CA ALA A 72 4.11 -24.20 -5.76
C ALA A 72 5.01 -23.95 -4.53
N GLY A 73 6.24 -24.47 -4.58
CA GLY A 73 7.24 -24.20 -3.53
C GLY A 73 7.67 -22.73 -3.51
N ASP A 74 7.97 -22.21 -2.32
CA ASP A 74 8.38 -20.82 -2.06
C ASP A 74 9.77 -20.42 -2.64
N HIS A 75 10.46 -21.36 -3.28
CA HIS A 75 11.68 -21.12 -4.04
C HIS A 75 11.47 -21.15 -5.57
N THR A 76 10.24 -21.35 -6.03
CA THR A 76 9.94 -21.51 -7.46
C THR A 76 9.57 -20.19 -8.12
N THR A 77 9.88 -20.07 -9.41
CA THR A 77 9.46 -18.92 -10.23
C THR A 77 7.94 -18.80 -10.30
N GLU A 78 7.22 -19.92 -10.31
CA GLU A 78 5.76 -19.95 -10.29
C GLU A 78 5.22 -19.26 -9.03
N PHE A 79 5.73 -19.60 -7.84
CA PHE A 79 5.33 -18.95 -6.60
C PHE A 79 5.60 -17.44 -6.63
N TYR A 80 6.77 -17.02 -7.13
CA TYR A 80 7.11 -15.59 -7.24
C TYR A 80 6.16 -14.83 -8.18
N LEU A 81 5.80 -15.42 -9.32
CA LEU A 81 4.87 -14.79 -10.26
C LEU A 81 3.44 -14.75 -9.70
N MET A 82 2.98 -15.84 -9.07
CA MET A 82 1.63 -15.94 -8.53
C MET A 82 1.41 -15.01 -7.36
N THR A 83 2.40 -14.87 -6.48
CA THR A 83 2.32 -13.92 -5.36
C THR A 83 2.35 -12.46 -5.82
N GLY A 84 3.20 -12.11 -6.80
CA GLY A 84 3.16 -10.79 -7.45
C GLY A 84 1.81 -10.50 -8.13
N LEU A 85 1.24 -11.48 -8.82
CA LEU A 85 -0.10 -11.37 -9.40
C LEU A 85 -1.16 -11.15 -8.31
N GLY A 86 -1.07 -11.88 -7.20
CA GLY A 86 -1.94 -11.68 -6.03
C GLY A 86 -1.88 -10.26 -5.49
N ASP A 87 -0.68 -9.71 -5.31
CA ASP A 87 -0.49 -8.32 -4.85
C ASP A 87 -1.12 -7.30 -5.81
N CYS A 88 -0.85 -7.45 -7.11
CA CYS A 88 -1.44 -6.63 -8.17
C CYS A 88 -2.98 -6.65 -8.14
N CYS A 89 -3.56 -7.85 -8.09
CA CYS A 89 -5.00 -8.03 -7.97
C CYS A 89 -5.54 -7.39 -6.68
N GLY A 90 -4.84 -7.54 -5.56
CA GLY A 90 -5.21 -6.96 -4.27
C GLY A 90 -5.31 -5.45 -4.33
N VAL A 91 -4.28 -4.80 -4.87
CA VAL A 91 -4.24 -3.34 -5.03
C VAL A 91 -5.34 -2.86 -5.98
N LEU A 92 -5.56 -3.52 -7.12
CA LEU A 92 -6.63 -3.16 -8.05
C LEU A 92 -8.01 -3.30 -7.44
N VAL A 93 -8.30 -4.45 -6.83
CA VAL A 93 -9.60 -4.76 -6.23
C VAL A 93 -9.92 -3.77 -5.13
N GLY A 94 -8.99 -3.55 -4.21
CA GLY A 94 -9.21 -2.61 -3.12
C GLY A 94 -9.34 -1.16 -3.61
N ASN A 95 -8.57 -0.74 -4.63
CA ASN A 95 -8.72 0.59 -5.23
C ASN A 95 -10.06 0.75 -5.95
N ALA A 96 -10.51 -0.28 -6.68
CA ALA A 96 -11.81 -0.27 -7.36
C ALA A 96 -12.97 -0.18 -6.37
N PHE A 97 -12.92 -0.93 -5.26
CA PHE A 97 -13.91 -0.81 -4.19
C PHE A 97 -13.95 0.60 -3.60
N TYR A 98 -12.78 1.20 -3.36
CA TYR A 98 -12.68 2.56 -2.85
C TYR A 98 -13.25 3.60 -3.83
N SER A 99 -12.88 3.54 -5.10
CA SER A 99 -13.38 4.48 -6.12
C SER A 99 -14.88 4.32 -6.37
N ALA A 100 -15.40 3.10 -6.36
CA ALA A 100 -16.84 2.84 -6.45
C ALA A 100 -17.59 3.39 -5.23
N ALA A 101 -17.07 3.18 -4.02
CA ALA A 101 -17.61 3.72 -2.78
C ALA A 101 -17.69 5.26 -2.78
N ARG A 102 -16.61 5.94 -3.20
CA ARG A 102 -16.58 7.41 -3.35
C ARG A 102 -17.65 7.90 -4.32
N ARG A 103 -17.81 7.21 -5.45
CA ARG A 103 -18.81 7.55 -6.47
C ARG A 103 -20.23 7.42 -5.94
N ILE A 104 -20.54 6.37 -5.19
CA ILE A 104 -21.86 6.19 -4.57
C ILE A 104 -22.16 7.31 -3.58
N LYS A 105 -21.18 7.68 -2.74
CA LYS A 105 -21.35 8.74 -1.73
C LYS A 105 -21.55 10.13 -2.33
N ALA A 106 -20.91 10.42 -3.46
CA ALA A 106 -21.05 11.72 -4.10
C ALA A 106 -22.52 12.03 -4.47
N LEU A 107 -23.40 11.01 -4.58
CA LEU A 107 -24.80 11.09 -5.02
C LEU A 107 -24.98 11.88 -6.34
N ASP A 108 -23.89 12.15 -7.01
CA ASP A 108 -23.79 13.00 -8.17
C ASP A 108 -23.27 12.13 -9.31
N HIS A 109 -24.18 11.75 -10.18
CA HIS A 109 -23.90 10.97 -11.39
C HIS A 109 -23.43 11.87 -12.54
N THR A 110 -22.85 13.04 -12.25
CA THR A 110 -22.26 13.91 -13.27
C THR A 110 -21.08 13.26 -13.98
N GLU A 111 -20.82 13.77 -15.19
CA GLU A 111 -19.64 13.46 -16.00
C GLU A 111 -18.33 13.70 -15.23
N LYS A 112 -18.30 14.71 -14.33
CA LYS A 112 -17.14 15.01 -13.48
C LYS A 112 -16.81 13.86 -12.52
N THR A 113 -17.81 13.27 -11.87
CA THR A 113 -17.62 12.12 -10.98
C THR A 113 -17.10 10.90 -11.75
N PHE A 114 -17.54 10.72 -13.00
CA PHE A 114 -17.02 9.65 -13.85
C PHE A 114 -15.56 9.89 -14.27
N ALA A 115 -15.19 11.12 -14.63
CA ALA A 115 -13.81 11.47 -14.96
C ALA A 115 -12.85 11.20 -13.78
N LEU A 116 -13.24 11.60 -12.56
CA LEU A 116 -12.47 11.31 -11.33
C LEU A 116 -12.33 9.82 -11.06
N PHE A 117 -13.37 9.03 -11.35
CA PHE A 117 -13.29 7.58 -11.23
C PHE A 117 -12.27 6.98 -12.21
N ILE A 118 -12.23 7.45 -13.45
CA ILE A 118 -11.24 6.99 -14.44
C ILE A 118 -9.83 7.39 -14.00
N GLU A 119 -9.64 8.60 -13.50
CA GLU A 119 -8.34 9.06 -12.96
C GLU A 119 -7.85 8.18 -11.79
N ASP A 120 -8.73 7.91 -10.82
CA ASP A 120 -8.44 7.01 -9.72
C ASP A 120 -8.06 5.60 -10.21
N MET A 121 -8.68 5.14 -11.31
CA MET A 121 -8.41 3.82 -11.89
C MET A 121 -7.10 3.76 -12.65
N GLU A 122 -6.73 4.80 -13.41
CA GLU A 122 -5.42 4.88 -14.04
C GLU A 122 -4.30 4.91 -12.99
N GLY A 123 -4.46 5.71 -11.92
CA GLY A 123 -3.54 5.73 -10.80
C GLY A 123 -3.46 4.38 -10.08
N GLY A 124 -4.61 3.74 -9.85
CA GLY A 124 -4.69 2.40 -9.28
C GLY A 124 -3.98 1.34 -10.11
N LEU A 125 -4.12 1.39 -11.44
CA LEU A 125 -3.47 0.46 -12.36
C LEU A 125 -1.95 0.60 -12.35
N LEU A 126 -1.44 1.83 -12.28
CA LEU A 126 0.00 2.08 -12.13
C LEU A 126 0.54 1.49 -10.82
N LEU A 127 -0.14 1.77 -9.70
CA LEU A 127 0.28 1.29 -8.38
C LEU A 127 0.19 -0.24 -8.27
N ALA A 128 -0.83 -0.86 -8.84
CA ALA A 128 -0.97 -2.31 -8.85
C ALA A 128 0.12 -3.00 -9.68
N SER A 129 0.52 -2.39 -10.79
CA SER A 129 1.58 -2.93 -11.64
C SER A 129 2.97 -2.75 -11.01
N ALA A 130 3.18 -1.68 -10.26
CA ALA A 130 4.35 -1.54 -9.39
C ALA A 130 4.33 -2.57 -8.24
N ALA A 131 3.17 -2.81 -7.64
CA ALA A 131 2.97 -3.83 -6.62
C ALA A 131 3.25 -5.24 -7.15
N PHE A 132 2.90 -5.54 -8.40
CA PHE A 132 3.30 -6.80 -9.06
C PHE A 132 4.81 -7.03 -8.97
N CYS A 133 5.63 -6.05 -9.37
CA CYS A 133 7.08 -6.14 -9.31
C CYS A 133 7.60 -6.37 -7.88
N SER A 134 7.10 -5.60 -6.92
CA SER A 134 7.46 -5.73 -5.51
C SER A 134 7.06 -7.09 -4.93
N GLY A 135 5.82 -7.53 -5.18
CA GLY A 135 5.27 -8.79 -4.71
C GLY A 135 6.03 -10.00 -5.26
N THR A 136 6.45 -9.96 -6.53
CA THR A 136 7.29 -11.01 -7.12
C THR A 136 8.67 -11.10 -6.49
N ILE A 137 9.25 -9.96 -6.09
CA ILE A 137 10.59 -9.92 -5.46
C ILE A 137 10.55 -10.33 -3.99
N TRP A 138 9.41 -10.17 -3.31
CA TRP A 138 9.33 -10.29 -1.85
C TRP A 138 9.88 -11.62 -1.30
N GLN A 139 9.42 -12.76 -1.84
CA GLN A 139 9.85 -14.07 -1.33
C GLN A 139 11.34 -14.31 -1.63
N MET A 140 11.83 -13.85 -2.79
CA MET A 140 13.26 -13.90 -3.11
C MET A 140 14.07 -13.08 -2.11
N ALA A 141 13.61 -11.87 -1.76
CA ALA A 141 14.28 -11.01 -0.79
C ALA A 141 14.35 -11.66 0.59
N VAL A 142 13.24 -12.25 1.06
CA VAL A 142 13.21 -13.02 2.30
C VAL A 142 14.17 -14.20 2.25
N ASN A 143 14.16 -14.99 1.18
CA ASN A 143 15.03 -16.16 1.03
C ASN A 143 16.52 -15.81 1.10
N ILE A 144 16.94 -14.65 0.57
CA ILE A 144 18.33 -14.19 0.63
C ILE A 144 18.79 -13.93 2.07
N SER A 145 17.88 -13.46 2.94
CA SER A 145 18.22 -13.03 4.30
C SER A 145 17.57 -13.85 5.42
N ILE A 146 16.92 -14.98 5.11
CA ILE A 146 16.14 -15.77 6.08
C ILE A 146 16.98 -16.28 7.25
N SER A 147 18.26 -16.56 7.00
CA SER A 147 19.23 -17.01 8.02
C SER A 147 19.83 -15.86 8.84
N SER A 148 19.57 -14.61 8.46
CA SER A 148 20.04 -13.42 9.19
C SER A 148 19.13 -13.12 10.39
N PRO A 149 19.59 -12.29 11.35
CA PRO A 149 18.71 -11.79 12.41
C PRO A 149 17.46 -11.12 11.84
N PHE A 150 16.33 -11.26 12.54
CA PHE A 150 15.02 -10.77 12.11
C PHE A 150 15.04 -9.36 11.50
N LEU A 151 15.63 -8.38 12.18
CA LEU A 151 15.69 -7.00 11.68
C LEU A 151 16.50 -6.85 10.40
N VAL A 152 17.57 -7.65 10.22
CA VAL A 152 18.34 -7.66 8.98
C VAL A 152 17.49 -8.20 7.84
N CYS A 153 16.73 -9.28 8.07
CA CYS A 153 15.80 -9.80 7.08
C CYS A 153 14.73 -8.75 6.71
N CYS A 154 14.14 -8.08 7.71
CA CYS A 154 13.17 -7.02 7.47
C CYS A 154 13.75 -5.87 6.62
N THR A 155 14.97 -5.41 6.91
CA THR A 155 15.61 -4.32 6.17
C THR A 155 15.99 -4.72 4.74
N VAL A 156 16.52 -5.93 4.53
CA VAL A 156 16.83 -6.43 3.18
C VAL A 156 15.55 -6.52 2.34
N THR A 157 14.49 -7.10 2.90
CA THR A 157 13.18 -7.18 2.23
C THR A 157 12.61 -5.79 1.94
N MET A 158 12.66 -4.86 2.90
CA MET A 158 12.24 -3.47 2.69
C MET A 158 12.96 -2.82 1.51
N ALA A 159 14.30 -2.94 1.46
CA ALA A 159 15.11 -2.29 0.44
C ALA A 159 14.83 -2.85 -0.96
N LEU A 160 14.84 -4.18 -1.11
CA LEU A 160 14.63 -4.84 -2.40
C LEU A 160 13.20 -4.63 -2.93
N CYS A 161 12.19 -4.71 -2.07
CA CYS A 161 10.81 -4.45 -2.47
C CYS A 161 10.56 -2.98 -2.78
N SER A 162 11.15 -2.03 -2.03
CA SER A 162 11.08 -0.60 -2.38
C SER A 162 11.66 -0.34 -3.76
N ALA A 163 12.82 -0.93 -4.06
CA ALA A 163 13.46 -0.80 -5.36
C ALA A 163 12.61 -1.43 -6.47
N GLY A 164 12.09 -2.64 -6.23
CA GLY A 164 11.18 -3.33 -7.16
C GLY A 164 9.93 -2.51 -7.47
N PHE A 165 9.29 -1.94 -6.44
CA PHE A 165 8.14 -1.07 -6.60
C PHE A 165 8.48 0.20 -7.39
N PHE A 166 9.56 0.89 -7.03
CA PHE A 166 9.97 2.13 -7.69
C PHE A 166 10.32 1.92 -9.17
N VAL A 167 11.07 0.87 -9.49
CA VAL A 167 11.38 0.49 -10.86
C VAL A 167 10.09 0.14 -11.61
N GLY A 168 9.19 -0.62 -10.98
CA GLY A 168 7.87 -0.94 -11.52
C GLY A 168 7.07 0.33 -11.87
N CYS A 169 6.96 1.29 -10.95
CA CYS A 169 6.33 2.59 -11.20
C CYS A 169 6.95 3.29 -12.42
N CYS A 170 8.28 3.37 -12.49
CA CYS A 170 8.96 4.03 -13.59
C CYS A 170 8.69 3.34 -14.94
N VAL A 171 8.78 2.02 -14.99
CA VAL A 171 8.58 1.22 -16.21
C VAL A 171 7.12 1.29 -16.67
N PHE A 172 6.17 1.01 -15.79
CA PHE A 172 4.75 1.01 -16.16
C PHE A 172 4.22 2.40 -16.47
N ARG A 173 4.72 3.45 -15.80
CA ARG A 173 4.38 4.83 -16.17
C ARG A 173 4.85 5.13 -17.59
N TYR A 174 6.06 4.71 -17.97
CA TYR A 174 6.55 4.85 -19.34
C TYR A 174 5.69 4.09 -20.34
N LEU A 175 5.40 2.80 -20.07
CA LEU A 175 4.58 1.97 -20.95
C LEU A 175 3.15 2.52 -21.11
N TYR A 176 2.50 2.88 -20.02
CA TYR A 176 1.13 3.41 -20.05
C TYR A 176 1.05 4.78 -20.71
N SER A 177 2.06 5.64 -20.50
CA SER A 177 2.16 6.90 -21.24
C SER A 177 2.29 6.66 -22.75
N ALA A 178 3.08 5.66 -23.17
CA ALA A 178 3.23 5.29 -24.58
C ALA A 178 1.93 4.70 -25.18
N CYS A 179 1.10 4.05 -24.36
CA CYS A 179 -0.23 3.57 -24.74
C CYS A 179 -1.32 4.65 -24.73
N GLY A 180 -0.99 5.91 -24.41
CA GLY A 180 -1.93 7.03 -24.43
C GLY A 180 -2.74 7.26 -23.16
N LEU A 181 -2.36 6.66 -22.02
CA LEU A 181 -2.95 6.99 -20.72
C LEU A 181 -2.44 8.36 -20.27
N ARG A 182 -3.21 9.40 -20.62
CA ARG A 182 -2.80 10.81 -20.48
C ARG A 182 -2.68 11.25 -19.02
N LEU A 183 -3.46 10.69 -18.10
CA LEU A 183 -3.43 11.09 -16.68
C LEU A 183 -2.17 10.56 -15.96
N LEU A 184 -1.47 9.60 -16.57
CA LEU A 184 -0.18 9.10 -16.10
C LEU A 184 1.02 9.82 -16.74
N ALA A 185 0.77 10.64 -17.77
CA ALA A 185 1.78 11.25 -18.63
C ALA A 185 2.07 12.73 -18.27
N SER A 186 2.93 12.94 -17.27
CA SER A 186 3.79 14.13 -17.02
C SER A 186 4.42 13.97 -15.63
N LYS A 187 5.71 13.65 -15.37
CA LYS A 187 7.04 14.00 -15.92
C LYS A 187 7.51 15.44 -15.64
N GLY A 188 7.46 15.81 -14.37
CA GLY A 188 8.45 16.70 -13.74
C GLY A 188 9.30 15.93 -12.71
N GLY A 189 10.40 16.52 -12.23
CA GLY A 189 11.23 15.92 -11.16
C GLY A 189 10.44 15.66 -9.86
N SER A 190 9.39 16.45 -9.62
CA SER A 190 8.45 16.28 -8.50
C SER A 190 7.70 14.95 -8.53
N THR A 191 7.42 14.38 -9.70
CA THR A 191 6.73 13.09 -9.83
C THR A 191 7.64 11.94 -9.39
N VAL A 192 8.92 11.97 -9.78
CA VAL A 192 9.89 10.91 -9.44
C VAL A 192 10.14 10.87 -7.93
N PHE A 193 10.25 12.04 -7.30
CA PHE A 193 10.42 12.11 -5.85
C PHE A 193 9.20 11.55 -5.10
N LYS A 194 7.97 11.86 -5.55
CA LYS A 194 6.74 11.29 -4.98
C LYS A 194 6.67 9.77 -5.19
N ASP A 195 7.04 9.28 -6.38
CA ASP A 195 7.13 7.85 -6.69
C ASP A 195 8.15 7.14 -5.78
N PHE A 196 9.28 7.80 -5.47
CA PHE A 196 10.25 7.29 -4.52
C PHE A 196 9.71 7.25 -3.08
N GLN A 197 9.05 8.32 -2.61
CA GLN A 197 8.47 8.35 -1.27
C GLN A 197 7.45 7.23 -1.07
N ILE A 198 6.50 7.06 -2.01
CA ILE A 198 5.51 5.98 -1.92
C ILE A 198 6.17 4.61 -1.98
N ALA A 199 7.21 4.42 -2.82
CA ALA A 199 7.96 3.17 -2.89
C ALA A 199 8.61 2.81 -1.55
N VAL A 200 9.19 3.77 -0.84
CA VAL A 200 9.76 3.56 0.51
C VAL A 200 8.68 3.14 1.51
N SER A 201 7.48 3.74 1.45
CA SER A 201 6.37 3.36 2.33
C SER A 201 5.82 1.97 2.02
N VAL A 202 5.71 1.60 0.74
CA VAL A 202 5.39 0.22 0.32
C VAL A 202 6.47 -0.76 0.77
N GLY A 203 7.74 -0.36 0.72
CA GLY A 203 8.85 -1.06 1.37
C GLY A 203 8.62 -1.29 2.85
N GLY A 204 8.11 -0.29 3.57
CA GLY A 204 7.63 -0.43 4.95
C GLY A 204 6.56 -1.50 5.10
N GLY A 205 5.65 -1.62 4.14
CA GLY A 205 4.71 -2.74 4.10
C GLY A 205 5.41 -4.09 3.95
N SER A 206 6.42 -4.17 3.08
CA SER A 206 7.24 -5.38 2.90
C SER A 206 8.07 -5.74 4.14
N PHE A 207 8.57 -4.73 4.88
CA PHE A 207 9.18 -4.88 6.20
C PHE A 207 8.20 -5.55 7.18
N GLY A 208 6.97 -5.02 7.23
CA GLY A 208 5.90 -5.53 8.07
C GLY A 208 5.52 -6.96 7.71
N PHE A 209 5.56 -7.31 6.44
CA PHE A 209 5.22 -8.66 6.00
C PHE A 209 6.19 -9.72 6.56
N VAL A 210 7.46 -9.39 6.80
CA VAL A 210 8.42 -10.34 7.40
C VAL A 210 7.99 -10.78 8.81
N PHE A 211 7.06 -10.07 9.46
CA PHE A 211 6.50 -10.45 10.76
C PHE A 211 5.80 -11.81 10.71
N THR A 212 5.31 -12.23 9.53
CA THR A 212 4.62 -13.52 9.33
C THR A 212 5.59 -14.70 9.20
N VAL A 213 6.87 -14.44 8.94
CA VAL A 213 7.87 -15.45 8.56
C VAL A 213 8.65 -15.98 9.77
N GLU A 214 8.99 -17.26 9.73
CA GLU A 214 9.95 -17.87 10.65
C GLU A 214 11.38 -17.37 10.39
N THR A 215 11.84 -16.43 11.21
CA THR A 215 13.25 -15.97 11.20
C THR A 215 13.81 -15.94 12.61
N THR A 216 15.14 -16.00 12.72
CA THR A 216 15.84 -15.97 14.01
C THR A 216 15.55 -14.65 14.74
N GLY A 217 14.90 -14.75 15.90
CA GLY A 217 14.58 -13.58 16.74
C GLY A 217 13.33 -12.80 16.31
N ASN A 218 12.46 -13.36 15.47
CA ASN A 218 11.17 -12.73 15.15
C ASN A 218 10.24 -12.74 16.38
N PHE A 219 10.24 -11.62 17.11
CA PHE A 219 9.40 -11.41 18.29
C PHE A 219 7.92 -11.11 17.94
N LEU A 220 7.61 -10.81 16.68
CA LEU A 220 6.24 -10.55 16.21
C LEU A 220 5.54 -11.79 15.66
N ARG A 221 6.26 -12.92 15.59
CA ARG A 221 5.72 -14.18 15.07
C ARG A 221 4.49 -14.65 15.85
N GLY A 222 4.44 -14.45 17.16
CA GLY A 222 3.28 -14.85 17.96
C GLY A 222 1.97 -14.18 17.52
N LEU A 223 2.07 -12.97 16.94
CA LEU A 223 0.92 -12.18 16.52
C LEU A 223 0.58 -12.39 15.03
N PHE A 224 1.58 -12.24 14.15
CA PHE A 224 1.37 -12.27 12.70
C PHE A 224 1.79 -13.59 12.03
N GLY A 225 2.56 -14.42 12.73
CA GLY A 225 3.01 -15.70 12.21
C GLY A 225 1.85 -16.63 11.90
N TYR A 226 2.02 -17.39 10.82
CA TYR A 226 1.17 -18.50 10.44
C TYR A 226 2.03 -19.68 9.98
N ASN A 227 1.44 -20.86 9.98
CA ASN A 227 2.07 -22.11 9.56
C ASN A 227 1.19 -22.82 8.53
N SER A 228 1.62 -23.99 8.06
CA SER A 228 0.87 -24.82 7.09
C SER A 228 -0.50 -25.29 7.59
N GLU A 229 -0.74 -25.28 8.90
CA GLU A 229 -2.02 -25.64 9.51
C GLU A 229 -2.97 -24.44 9.65
N THR A 230 -2.47 -23.22 9.47
CA THR A 230 -3.28 -22.02 9.58
C THR A 230 -4.24 -21.92 8.41
N PRO A 231 -5.55 -21.72 8.63
CA PRO A 231 -6.51 -21.56 7.54
C PRO A 231 -6.08 -20.46 6.57
N ILE A 232 -6.18 -20.72 5.26
CA ILE A 232 -5.71 -19.81 4.20
C ILE A 232 -6.23 -18.38 4.36
N PHE A 233 -7.51 -18.20 4.72
CA PHE A 233 -8.11 -16.90 4.95
C PHE A 233 -7.51 -16.16 6.14
N LEU A 234 -7.19 -16.88 7.23
CA LEU A 234 -6.58 -16.30 8.41
C LEU A 234 -5.10 -15.95 8.15
N ALA A 235 -4.37 -16.80 7.44
CA ALA A 235 -3.00 -16.50 7.00
C ALA A 235 -2.99 -15.25 6.10
N SER A 236 -3.94 -15.14 5.16
CA SER A 236 -4.10 -13.99 4.28
C SER A 236 -4.46 -12.72 5.04
N ALA A 237 -5.36 -12.80 6.03
CA ALA A 237 -5.70 -11.66 6.89
C ALA A 237 -4.49 -11.18 7.71
N LYS A 238 -3.72 -12.11 8.30
CA LYS A 238 -2.48 -11.80 9.02
C LYS A 238 -1.46 -11.12 8.11
N ALA A 239 -1.29 -11.63 6.89
CA ALA A 239 -0.44 -11.04 5.86
C ALA A 239 -0.85 -9.59 5.56
N GLY A 240 -2.12 -9.37 5.18
CA GLY A 240 -2.65 -8.03 4.88
C GLY A 240 -2.49 -7.04 6.04
N LEU A 241 -2.79 -7.45 7.27
CA LEU A 241 -2.61 -6.61 8.45
C LEU A 241 -1.14 -6.25 8.72
N SER A 242 -0.23 -7.23 8.59
CA SER A 242 1.20 -7.02 8.81
C SER A 242 1.79 -6.03 7.79
N VAL A 243 1.38 -6.15 6.52
CA VAL A 243 1.74 -5.20 5.44
C VAL A 243 1.18 -3.82 5.74
N GLY A 244 -0.11 -3.73 6.10
CA GLY A 244 -0.73 -2.45 6.43
C GLY A 244 -0.06 -1.73 7.61
N LEU A 245 0.31 -2.48 8.66
CA LEU A 245 1.00 -1.94 9.83
C LEU A 245 2.41 -1.43 9.48
N GLY A 246 3.18 -2.22 8.72
CA GLY A 246 4.51 -1.80 8.29
C GLY A 246 4.48 -0.53 7.43
N PHE A 247 3.52 -0.44 6.51
CA PHE A 247 3.28 0.77 5.71
C PHE A 247 2.94 1.98 6.59
N LEU A 248 2.04 1.82 7.56
CA LEU A 248 1.64 2.89 8.47
C LEU A 248 2.82 3.45 9.26
N ILE A 249 3.70 2.59 9.78
CA ILE A 249 4.87 3.01 10.56
C ILE A 249 5.79 3.89 9.71
N VAL A 250 6.16 3.41 8.52
CA VAL A 250 7.08 4.15 7.63
C VAL A 250 6.42 5.42 7.10
N GLN A 251 5.15 5.35 6.69
CA GLN A 251 4.44 6.53 6.18
C GLN A 251 4.22 7.59 7.27
N MET A 252 3.99 7.19 8.53
CA MET A 252 3.89 8.14 9.63
C MET A 252 5.22 8.89 9.83
N ILE A 253 6.35 8.20 9.73
CA ILE A 253 7.68 8.84 9.77
C ILE A 253 7.83 9.81 8.58
N GLN A 254 7.46 9.41 7.37
CA GLN A 254 7.49 10.32 6.21
C GLN A 254 6.59 11.55 6.41
N ASN A 255 5.37 11.36 6.91
CA ASN A 255 4.42 12.47 7.15
C ASN A 255 4.96 13.49 8.17
N LEU A 256 5.84 13.06 9.09
CA LEU A 256 6.51 13.93 10.06
C LEU A 256 7.75 14.62 9.48
N LEU A 257 8.51 13.94 8.61
CA LEU A 257 9.80 14.43 8.12
C LEU A 257 9.73 15.21 6.81
N VAL A 258 8.78 14.90 5.94
CA VAL A 258 8.66 15.55 4.62
C VAL A 258 7.94 16.90 4.76
N PRO A 259 8.47 18.01 4.22
CA PRO A 259 7.82 19.32 4.29
C PRO A 259 6.42 19.34 3.67
N GLU A 260 5.57 20.27 4.12
CA GLU A 260 4.25 20.53 3.53
C GLU A 260 4.36 20.88 2.04
N GLY A 261 3.50 20.30 1.21
CA GLY A 261 3.46 20.47 -0.24
C GLY A 261 4.37 19.50 -1.01
N GLU A 262 5.31 18.85 -0.33
CA GLU A 262 6.27 17.92 -0.96
C GLU A 262 5.91 16.45 -0.76
N ALA A 263 5.06 16.12 0.22
CA ALA A 263 4.70 14.73 0.47
C ALA A 263 3.79 14.20 -0.64
N TRP A 264 3.92 12.91 -0.95
CA TRP A 264 2.99 12.26 -1.88
C TRP A 264 1.57 12.17 -1.30
N THR A 265 1.43 12.24 0.03
CA THR A 265 0.14 12.29 0.76
C THR A 265 -0.46 13.69 0.87
N ASP A 266 0.23 14.72 0.37
CA ASP A 266 -0.35 16.06 0.29
C ASP A 266 -1.42 16.09 -0.78
N VAL A 267 -2.68 16.21 -0.34
CA VAL A 267 -3.82 16.45 -1.22
C VAL A 267 -3.58 17.78 -1.91
N VAL A 268 -3.37 17.75 -3.23
CA VAL A 268 -3.35 18.98 -4.03
C VAL A 268 -4.73 19.60 -3.87
N GLN A 269 -4.81 20.73 -3.15
CA GLN A 269 -6.03 21.51 -3.12
C GLN A 269 -6.26 22.01 -4.54
N VAL A 270 -7.22 21.41 -5.24
CA VAL A 270 -7.69 21.95 -6.51
C VAL A 270 -8.25 23.33 -6.20
N PRO A 271 -7.72 24.42 -6.79
CA PRO A 271 -8.25 25.75 -6.54
C PRO A 271 -9.75 25.75 -6.83
N VAL A 272 -10.56 26.17 -5.85
CA VAL A 272 -12.01 26.25 -6.05
C VAL A 272 -12.25 27.37 -7.06
N PRO A 273 -12.91 27.13 -8.21
CA PRO A 273 -13.19 28.17 -9.17
C PRO A 273 -13.99 29.30 -8.50
N GLY A 274 -13.39 30.49 -8.39
CA GLY A 274 -13.99 31.65 -7.71
C GLY A 274 -13.47 31.93 -6.29
N SER A 275 -12.64 31.06 -5.69
CA SER A 275 -11.84 31.46 -4.52
C SER A 275 -10.64 32.27 -5.00
N THR A 276 -10.65 33.59 -4.76
CA THR A 276 -9.46 34.45 -4.84
C THR A 276 -8.50 34.10 -3.71
N ASP A 277 -7.97 32.88 -3.72
CA ASP A 277 -6.93 32.50 -2.78
C ASP A 277 -5.62 33.13 -3.27
N LEU A 278 -5.27 34.26 -2.65
CA LEU A 278 -4.10 35.13 -2.94
C LEU A 278 -2.74 34.44 -2.72
N ARG A 279 -2.70 33.10 -2.62
CA ARG A 279 -1.50 32.31 -2.37
C ARG A 279 -0.98 31.56 -3.58
N THR A 280 -1.55 31.74 -4.76
CA THR A 280 -0.85 31.31 -5.98
C THR A 280 0.41 32.16 -6.10
N PRO A 281 1.63 31.61 -5.99
CA PRO A 281 2.80 32.35 -6.41
C PRO A 281 2.56 32.67 -7.88
N LEU A 282 2.49 33.95 -8.22
CA LEU A 282 2.51 34.38 -9.61
C LEU A 282 3.74 33.71 -10.22
N LEU A 283 3.51 32.71 -11.08
CA LEU A 283 4.57 32.20 -11.92
C LEU A 283 5.17 33.44 -12.62
N PRO A 284 6.50 33.61 -12.61
CA PRO A 284 7.12 34.74 -13.27
C PRO A 284 6.61 34.79 -14.71
N GLU A 285 6.11 35.96 -15.07
CA GLU A 285 5.38 36.33 -16.29
C GLU A 285 6.29 36.28 -17.54
N GLU A 286 7.20 35.31 -17.62
CA GLU A 286 8.36 35.35 -18.51
C GLU A 286 8.20 34.52 -19.79
N GLN A 287 6.98 34.04 -20.13
CA GLN A 287 6.73 33.34 -21.40
C GLN A 287 5.37 33.65 -22.05
N GLN A 288 4.94 34.91 -22.01
CA GLN A 288 3.84 35.39 -22.87
C GLN A 288 4.29 36.31 -24.03
N GLY A 289 5.56 36.27 -24.40
CA GLY A 289 6.06 36.98 -25.58
C GLY A 289 6.93 36.08 -26.46
N GLU A 290 6.33 35.43 -27.45
CA GLU A 290 6.71 35.37 -28.88
C GLU A 290 5.76 34.48 -29.68
#